data_AF-A0AA51LRR7-F1
#
_entry.id   AF-A0AA51LRR7-F1
#
_cell.length_a   1.000
_cell.length_b   1.000
_cell.length_c   1.000
_cell.angle_alpha   90.00
_cell.angle_beta   90.00
_cell.angle_gamma   90.00
#
_symmetry.space_group_name_H-M   'P 1'
#
loop_
_entity.id
_entity.type
_entity.pdbx_description
1 polymer ?
#
loop_
_entity_poly.entity_id
_entity_poly.type
_entity_poly.pdbx_seq_one_letter_code
_entity_poly.pdbx_strand_id
1 'polypeptide(L)'
;MQHENVDKDPDLRKSSDLGEESTGSTPEPKWWQSRWARWGGAIVGAFAGTVLAVIAILAGFKVFGWITGDWFDSTDVGAAGAWASAVGATFLAFASVWLAVQANRQARKTEENAQIEAGKIEKRHRAELQAAERRLMNELDVGRRHQQVEALGPIWTAIATLEVPATNLEMAMRAVQWRQNELIKYNPGTPEHATANAEVKESANELRRELQNFAPLIMAAEISFTSALMLVDEPNTLQTLEASYGAFTAFRKVIITAANRAIERQTIDLSGIKPAKTALNGTRAPMVKAVRAHLTQSRPLRLFD
;
A
#
# COMPACT_ATOMS: atom_id res chain seq x y z
N MET A 1 -46.96 -21.02 12.41
CA MET A 1 -46.62 -20.80 10.99
C MET A 1 -45.09 -20.60 10.94
N GLN A 2 -44.17 -21.57 10.96
CA GLN A 2 -44.06 -22.95 10.44
C GLN A 2 -44.31 -23.07 8.93
N HIS A 3 -43.23 -22.87 8.19
CA HIS A 3 -42.83 -23.42 6.88
C HIS A 3 -41.31 -23.12 6.83
N GLU A 4 -40.32 -24.00 6.94
CA GLU A 4 -40.09 -25.38 6.50
C GLU A 4 -40.33 -25.61 5.01
N ASN A 5 -39.21 -25.56 4.27
CA ASN A 5 -38.86 -26.07 2.93
C ASN A 5 -37.36 -25.72 2.82
N VAL A 6 -36.34 -26.57 2.98
CA VAL A 6 -36.08 -27.99 2.67
C VAL A 6 -36.38 -28.34 1.22
N ASP A 7 -35.37 -28.95 0.58
CA ASP A 7 -35.27 -29.50 -0.77
C ASP A 7 -35.14 -28.47 -1.90
N LYS A 8 -34.21 -28.55 -2.86
CA LYS A 8 -33.27 -29.59 -3.29
C LYS A 8 -32.36 -28.90 -4.32
N ASP A 9 -31.08 -28.75 -4.02
CA ASP A 9 -30.08 -28.62 -5.08
C ASP A 9 -29.11 -29.80 -4.97
N PRO A 10 -29.26 -30.81 -5.85
CA PRO A 10 -28.48 -32.03 -5.82
C PRO A 10 -27.31 -31.90 -6.79
N ASP A 11 -26.22 -31.21 -6.43
CA ASP A 11 -25.03 -31.24 -7.29
C ASP A 11 -23.66 -31.01 -6.58
N LEU A 12 -23.59 -31.19 -5.27
CA LEU A 12 -22.32 -31.12 -4.53
C LEU A 12 -21.79 -32.49 -4.08
N ARG A 13 -22.08 -33.55 -4.85
CA ARG A 13 -21.43 -34.85 -4.69
C ARG A 13 -20.83 -35.32 -6.01
N LYS A 14 -19.50 -35.13 -6.09
CA LYS A 14 -18.47 -35.86 -6.87
C LYS A 14 -17.67 -34.98 -7.83
N SER A 15 -16.76 -34.22 -7.27
CA SER A 15 -15.47 -33.91 -7.89
C SER A 15 -14.45 -33.57 -6.80
N SER A 16 -14.23 -34.51 -5.88
CA SER A 16 -13.06 -34.54 -4.99
C SER A 16 -12.02 -35.56 -5.45
N ASP A 17 -12.14 -36.03 -6.69
CA ASP A 17 -11.16 -36.88 -7.35
C ASP A 17 -10.95 -36.32 -8.76
N LEU A 18 -9.70 -36.28 -9.20
CA LEU A 18 -9.18 -35.83 -10.50
C LEU A 18 -8.73 -34.37 -10.54
N GLY A 19 -7.42 -34.18 -10.29
CA GLY A 19 -6.72 -32.96 -10.70
C GLY A 19 -5.65 -32.44 -9.75
N GLU A 20 -5.22 -33.20 -8.73
CA GLU A 20 -3.91 -32.94 -8.11
C GLU A 20 -2.84 -33.25 -9.17
N GLU A 21 -2.51 -32.22 -9.92
CA GLU A 21 -1.36 -32.17 -10.81
C GLU A 21 -0.14 -32.50 -9.97
N SER A 22 0.45 -33.64 -10.31
CA SER A 22 1.60 -34.28 -9.71
C SER A 22 2.72 -33.29 -9.39
N THR A 23 2.67 -32.72 -8.19
CA THR A 23 3.91 -32.38 -7.49
C THR A 23 4.52 -33.73 -7.16
N GLY A 24 5.49 -34.12 -7.98
CA GLY A 24 6.25 -35.35 -7.83
C GLY A 24 6.91 -35.38 -6.47
N SER A 25 6.15 -35.83 -5.46
CA SER A 25 6.67 -36.30 -4.19
C SER A 25 7.46 -37.55 -4.54
N THR A 26 8.75 -37.34 -4.78
CA THR A 26 9.72 -38.42 -4.78
C THR A 26 9.41 -39.29 -3.56
N PRO A 27 9.14 -40.59 -3.74
CA PRO A 27 8.66 -41.44 -2.68
C PRO A 27 9.61 -41.30 -1.49
N GLU A 28 9.08 -40.84 -0.35
CA GLU A 28 9.88 -40.74 0.86
C GLU A 28 10.53 -42.11 1.09
N PRO A 29 11.86 -42.20 1.07
CA PRO A 29 12.55 -43.46 1.23
C PRO A 29 12.21 -43.97 2.63
N LYS A 30 11.45 -45.06 2.67
CA LYS A 30 11.11 -45.80 3.89
C LYS A 30 12.32 -45.82 4.82
N TRP A 31 12.17 -45.29 6.02
CA TRP A 31 13.26 -45.05 6.98
C TRP A 31 14.16 -46.27 7.25
N TRP A 32 13.68 -47.48 6.97
CA TRP A 32 14.48 -48.70 7.02
C TRP A 32 15.44 -48.86 5.83
N GLN A 33 15.09 -48.43 4.61
CA GLN A 33 15.96 -48.51 3.43
C GLN A 33 17.19 -47.60 3.54
N SER A 34 17.07 -46.42 4.17
CA SER A 34 18.21 -45.52 4.40
C SER A 34 19.21 -46.09 5.42
N ARG A 35 18.71 -46.84 6.43
CA ARG A 35 19.56 -47.58 7.38
C ARG A 35 20.30 -48.72 6.68
N TRP A 36 19.62 -49.57 5.91
CA TRP A 36 20.28 -50.68 5.20
C TRP A 36 21.27 -50.21 4.13
N ALA A 37 21.04 -49.09 3.45
CA ALA A 37 22.02 -48.53 2.52
C ALA A 37 23.29 -48.02 3.23
N ARG A 38 23.17 -47.36 4.39
CA ARG A 38 24.33 -46.92 5.20
C ARG A 38 25.11 -48.10 5.79
N TRP A 39 24.43 -49.12 6.31
CA TRP A 39 25.09 -50.31 6.89
C TRP A 39 25.62 -51.27 5.82
N GLY A 40 24.91 -51.43 4.70
CA GLY A 40 25.32 -52.27 3.58
C GLY A 40 26.61 -51.78 2.93
N GLY A 41 26.73 -50.46 2.70
CA GLY A 41 27.98 -49.88 2.19
C GLY A 41 29.16 -50.06 3.15
N ALA A 42 28.93 -49.95 4.47
CA ALA A 42 29.97 -50.16 5.48
C ALA A 42 30.42 -51.63 5.56
N ILE A 43 29.48 -52.59 5.47
CA ILE A 43 29.80 -54.02 5.50
C ILE A 43 30.54 -54.44 4.22
N VAL A 44 30.09 -54.00 3.05
CA VAL A 44 30.77 -54.31 1.77
C VAL A 44 32.15 -53.64 1.72
N GLY A 45 32.27 -52.40 2.20
CA GLY A 45 33.55 -51.71 2.32
C GLY A 45 34.51 -52.41 3.28
N ALA A 46 34.03 -52.87 4.44
CA ALA A 46 34.85 -53.62 5.41
C ALA A 46 35.33 -54.95 4.82
N PHE A 47 34.47 -55.68 4.10
CA PHE A 47 34.80 -56.95 3.45
C PHE A 47 35.81 -56.77 2.32
N ALA A 48 35.60 -55.79 1.44
CA ALA A 48 36.56 -55.46 0.38
C ALA A 48 37.91 -55.02 0.96
N GLY A 49 37.90 -54.23 2.05
CA GLY A 49 39.11 -53.83 2.77
C GLY A 49 39.87 -55.00 3.38
N THR A 50 39.17 -55.98 3.98
CA THR A 50 39.82 -57.19 4.53
C THR A 50 40.39 -58.07 3.44
N VAL A 51 39.66 -58.26 2.32
CA VAL A 51 40.15 -59.04 1.18
C VAL A 51 41.41 -58.39 0.58
N LEU A 52 41.42 -57.06 0.40
CA LEU A 52 42.60 -56.35 -0.09
C LEU A 52 43.78 -56.42 0.89
N ALA A 53 43.54 -56.36 2.19
CA ALA A 53 44.59 -56.51 3.20
C ALA A 53 45.20 -57.91 3.16
N VAL A 54 44.39 -58.96 3.02
CA VAL A 54 44.87 -60.35 2.90
C VAL A 54 45.68 -60.54 1.62
N ILE A 55 45.23 -59.98 0.49
CA ILE A 55 45.98 -60.01 -0.77
C ILE A 55 47.30 -59.27 -0.64
N ALA A 56 47.33 -58.10 0.01
CA ALA A 56 48.54 -57.33 0.22
C ALA A 56 49.55 -58.07 1.12
N ILE A 57 49.08 -58.75 2.16
CA ILE A 57 49.92 -59.59 3.04
C ILE A 57 50.51 -60.77 2.24
N LEU A 58 49.69 -61.47 1.45
CA LEU A 58 50.15 -62.59 0.61
C LEU A 58 51.14 -62.14 -0.47
N ALA A 59 50.90 -60.99 -1.10
CA ALA A 59 51.81 -60.39 -2.06
C ALA A 59 53.14 -59.98 -1.40
N GLY A 60 53.08 -59.38 -0.20
CA GLY A 60 54.25 -59.04 0.60
C GLY A 60 55.10 -60.26 0.95
N PHE A 61 54.47 -61.36 1.39
CA PHE A 61 55.15 -62.62 1.66
C PHE A 61 55.81 -63.21 0.42
N LYS A 62 55.16 -63.16 -0.76
CA LYS A 62 55.76 -63.65 -2.01
C LYS A 62 56.94 -62.80 -2.48
N VAL A 63 56.84 -61.48 -2.41
CA VAL A 63 57.93 -60.57 -2.80
C VAL A 63 59.11 -60.72 -1.84
N PHE A 64 58.86 -60.88 -0.54
CA PHE A 64 59.89 -61.11 0.46
C PHE A 64 60.64 -62.43 0.23
N GLY A 65 59.93 -63.54 -0.02
CA GLY A 65 60.54 -64.84 -0.32
C GLY A 65 61.30 -64.86 -1.66
N TRP A 66 60.94 -63.99 -2.61
CA TRP A 66 61.69 -63.83 -3.86
C TRP A 66 63.02 -63.08 -3.67
N ILE A 67 63.05 -62.09 -2.77
CA ILE A 67 64.25 -61.26 -2.52
C ILE A 67 65.24 -61.95 -1.57
N THR A 68 64.75 -62.72 -0.59
CA THR A 68 65.59 -63.29 0.48
C THR A 68 66.07 -64.72 0.18
N GLY A 69 65.48 -65.42 -0.80
CA GLY A 69 65.99 -66.70 -1.29
C GLY A 69 65.75 -67.92 -0.38
N ASP A 70 65.41 -67.74 0.90
CA ASP A 70 65.11 -68.82 1.83
C ASP A 70 63.63 -68.83 2.21
N TRP A 71 62.99 -70.01 2.12
CA TRP A 71 61.54 -70.10 2.17
C TRP A 71 60.92 -70.48 3.51
N PHE A 72 61.67 -70.89 4.54
CA PHE A 72 61.10 -71.17 5.87
C PHE A 72 62.19 -71.17 6.96
N ASP A 73 62.52 -69.99 7.51
CA ASP A 73 63.13 -69.91 8.83
C ASP A 73 62.32 -69.00 9.76
N SER A 74 62.13 -69.45 11.00
CA SER A 74 61.18 -68.91 11.99
C SER A 74 61.55 -67.51 12.50
N THR A 75 62.73 -67.01 12.15
CA THR A 75 63.29 -65.71 12.55
C THR A 75 63.00 -64.57 11.56
N ASP A 76 62.54 -64.84 10.34
CA ASP A 76 62.37 -63.82 9.28
C ASP A 76 60.95 -63.24 9.14
N VAL A 77 59.99 -63.77 9.90
CA VAL A 77 58.60 -63.30 9.90
C VAL A 77 58.51 -61.84 10.39
N GLY A 78 59.40 -61.44 11.30
CA GLY A 78 59.48 -60.07 11.82
C GLY A 78 59.98 -59.05 10.78
N ALA A 79 60.97 -59.44 9.96
CA ALA A 79 61.51 -58.59 8.89
C ALA A 79 60.51 -58.45 7.73
N ALA A 80 59.84 -59.56 7.35
CA ALA A 80 58.76 -59.53 6.35
C ALA A 80 57.58 -58.64 6.79
N GLY A 81 57.20 -58.70 8.08
CA GLY A 81 56.17 -57.84 8.66
C GLY A 81 56.53 -56.35 8.63
N ALA A 82 57.80 -56.00 8.87
CA ALA A 82 58.28 -54.62 8.84
C ALA A 82 58.20 -54.00 7.43
N TRP A 83 58.65 -54.73 6.39
CA TRP A 83 58.56 -54.25 5.00
C TRP A 83 57.12 -54.14 4.50
N ALA A 84 56.26 -55.11 4.82
CA ALA A 84 54.83 -55.05 4.49
C ALA A 84 54.15 -53.84 5.14
N SER A 85 54.50 -53.52 6.38
CA SER A 85 53.98 -52.34 7.09
C SER A 85 54.46 -51.01 6.48
N ALA A 86 55.72 -50.93 6.03
CA ALA A 86 56.28 -49.74 5.41
C ALA A 86 55.65 -49.44 4.03
N VAL A 87 55.44 -50.48 3.21
CA VAL A 87 54.76 -50.35 1.92
C VAL A 87 53.28 -50.01 2.12
N GLY A 88 52.60 -50.69 3.05
CA GLY A 88 51.21 -50.39 3.41
C GLY A 88 51.01 -48.96 3.92
N ALA A 89 51.89 -48.47 4.80
CA ALA A 89 51.86 -47.09 5.31
C ALA A 89 52.05 -46.06 4.19
N THR A 90 52.92 -46.34 3.22
CA THR A 90 53.16 -45.46 2.06
C THR A 90 51.92 -45.41 1.15
N PHE A 91 51.27 -46.55 0.87
CA PHE A 91 50.01 -46.58 0.12
C PHE A 91 48.87 -45.84 0.84
N LEU A 92 48.76 -45.99 2.16
CA LEU A 92 47.76 -45.26 2.96
C LEU A 92 48.03 -43.75 2.95
N ALA A 93 49.29 -43.32 2.96
CA ALA A 93 49.67 -41.92 2.82
C ALA A 93 49.29 -41.36 1.44
N PHE A 94 49.52 -42.09 0.35
CA PHE A 94 49.08 -41.66 -0.99
C PHE A 94 47.56 -41.64 -1.13
N ALA A 95 46.86 -42.63 -0.59
CA ALA A 95 45.40 -42.69 -0.59
C ALA A 95 44.79 -41.54 0.22
N SER A 96 45.37 -41.18 1.37
CA SER A 96 44.90 -40.07 2.19
C SER A 96 45.14 -38.71 1.51
N VAL A 97 46.28 -38.52 0.84
CA VAL A 97 46.55 -37.32 0.03
C VAL A 97 45.58 -37.24 -1.15
N TRP A 98 45.31 -38.35 -1.83
CA TRP A 98 44.34 -38.37 -2.94
C TRP A 98 42.92 -38.02 -2.47
N LEU A 99 42.47 -38.63 -1.37
CA LEU A 99 41.17 -38.33 -0.76
C LEU A 99 41.09 -36.87 -0.30
N ALA A 100 42.16 -36.33 0.30
CA ALA A 100 42.23 -34.92 0.69
C ALA A 100 42.17 -33.97 -0.52
N VAL A 101 42.84 -34.31 -1.63
CA VAL A 101 42.79 -33.54 -2.88
C VAL A 101 41.39 -33.58 -3.49
N GLN A 102 40.73 -34.74 -3.49
CA GLN A 102 39.38 -34.90 -4.01
C GLN A 102 38.35 -34.16 -3.14
N ALA A 103 38.48 -34.25 -1.81
CA ALA A 103 37.66 -33.50 -0.86
C ALA A 103 37.84 -31.98 -1.03
N ASN A 104 39.07 -31.50 -1.19
CA ASN A 104 39.35 -30.08 -1.45
C ASN A 104 38.77 -29.60 -2.79
N ARG A 105 38.78 -30.44 -3.84
CA ARG A 105 38.14 -30.11 -5.12
C ARG A 105 36.62 -30.05 -5.01
N GLN A 106 36.00 -30.92 -4.21
CA GLN A 106 34.56 -30.86 -3.94
C GLN A 106 34.20 -29.63 -3.10
N ALA A 107 34.97 -29.34 -2.05
CA ALA A 107 34.78 -28.17 -1.20
C ALA A 107 34.83 -26.85 -2.00
N ARG A 108 35.81 -26.69 -2.90
CA ARG A 108 35.89 -25.53 -3.79
C ARG A 108 34.67 -25.40 -4.72
N LYS A 109 34.20 -26.51 -5.31
CA LYS A 109 33.00 -26.51 -6.15
C LYS A 109 31.74 -26.17 -5.36
N THR A 110 31.62 -26.66 -4.12
CA THR A 110 30.48 -26.31 -3.26
C THR A 110 30.52 -24.83 -2.84
N GLU A 111 31.71 -24.28 -2.62
CA GLU A 111 31.89 -22.86 -2.30
C GLU A 111 31.57 -21.96 -3.49
N GLU A 112 32.03 -22.31 -4.70
CA GLU A 112 31.66 -21.61 -5.94
C GLU A 112 30.15 -21.66 -6.19
N ASN A 113 29.52 -22.83 -6.03
CA ASN A 113 28.07 -22.98 -6.18
C ASN A 113 27.31 -22.17 -5.13
N ALA A 114 27.77 -22.16 -3.87
CA ALA A 114 27.16 -21.38 -2.80
C ALA A 114 27.25 -19.87 -3.07
N GLN A 115 28.37 -19.38 -3.62
CA GLN A 115 28.51 -17.98 -4.01
C GLN A 115 27.56 -17.61 -5.18
N ILE A 116 27.44 -18.49 -6.18
CA ILE A 116 26.51 -18.28 -7.30
C ILE A 116 25.05 -18.28 -6.82
N GLU A 117 24.69 -19.20 -5.93
CA GLU A 117 23.35 -19.25 -5.34
C GLU A 117 23.06 -18.05 -4.45
N ALA A 118 24.00 -17.65 -3.59
CA ALA A 118 23.88 -16.45 -2.76
C ALA A 118 23.65 -15.20 -3.63
N GLY A 119 24.40 -15.03 -4.73
CA GLY A 119 24.21 -13.93 -5.66
C GLY A 119 22.87 -13.95 -6.40
N LYS A 120 22.32 -15.14 -6.70
CA LYS A 120 20.96 -15.27 -7.26
C LYS A 120 19.87 -14.92 -6.25
N ILE A 121 20.02 -15.37 -5.00
CA ILE A 121 19.10 -15.08 -3.91
C ILE A 121 19.09 -13.58 -3.62
N GLU A 122 20.26 -12.95 -3.54
CA GLU A 122 20.38 -11.51 -3.32
C GLU A 122 19.70 -10.70 -4.44
N LYS A 123 19.90 -11.10 -5.70
CA LYS A 123 19.22 -10.46 -6.85
C LYS A 123 17.69 -10.61 -6.77
N ARG A 124 17.18 -11.79 -6.39
CA ARG A 124 15.74 -12.02 -6.21
C ARG A 124 15.18 -11.15 -5.09
N HIS A 125 15.82 -11.14 -3.92
CA HIS A 125 15.40 -10.30 -2.81
C HIS A 125 15.42 -8.81 -3.15
N ARG A 126 16.44 -8.32 -3.85
CA ARG A 126 16.46 -6.92 -4.32
C ARG A 126 15.30 -6.62 -5.28
N ALA A 127 14.99 -7.53 -6.20
CA ALA A 127 13.87 -7.36 -7.13
C ALA A 127 12.51 -7.39 -6.40
N GLU A 128 12.35 -8.27 -5.41
CA GLU A 128 11.15 -8.36 -4.56
C GLU A 128 10.96 -7.09 -3.72
N LEU A 129 12.03 -6.57 -3.10
CA LEU A 129 12.01 -5.32 -2.35
C LEU A 129 11.62 -4.13 -3.23
N GLN A 130 12.20 -4.01 -4.43
CA GLN A 130 11.82 -2.96 -5.37
C GLN A 130 10.38 -3.08 -5.85
N ALA A 131 9.89 -4.31 -6.07
CA ALA A 131 8.50 -4.53 -6.45
C ALA A 131 7.54 -4.18 -5.30
N ALA A 132 7.89 -4.53 -4.06
CA ALA A 132 7.13 -4.19 -2.87
C ALA A 132 7.11 -2.67 -2.63
N GLU A 133 8.25 -2.00 -2.74
CA GLU A 133 8.36 -0.54 -2.61
C GLU A 133 7.51 0.18 -3.68
N ARG A 134 7.52 -0.31 -4.93
CA ARG A 134 6.65 0.22 -5.99
C ARG A 134 5.17 0.03 -5.67
N ARG A 135 4.76 -1.12 -5.11
CA ARG A 135 3.37 -1.35 -4.69
C ARG A 135 2.96 -0.39 -3.58
N LEU A 136 3.80 -0.25 -2.56
CA LEU A 136 3.57 0.66 -1.44
C LEU A 136 3.45 2.12 -1.91
N MET A 137 4.35 2.56 -2.79
CA MET A 137 4.29 3.91 -3.35
C MET A 137 3.00 4.15 -4.15
N ASN A 138 2.55 3.15 -4.92
CA ASN A 138 1.27 3.24 -5.62
C ASN A 138 0.08 3.29 -4.64
N GLU A 139 0.09 2.49 -3.57
CA GLU A 139 -0.97 2.51 -2.55
C GLU A 139 -1.02 3.85 -1.81
N LEU A 140 0.14 4.43 -1.47
CA LEU A 140 0.22 5.76 -0.84
C LEU A 140 -0.27 6.85 -1.77
N ASP A 141 0.05 6.78 -3.07
CA ASP A 141 -0.44 7.74 -4.07
C ASP A 141 -1.97 7.63 -4.20
N VAL A 142 -2.53 6.42 -4.35
CA VAL A 142 -3.99 6.23 -4.36
C VAL A 142 -4.64 6.76 -3.08
N GLY A 143 -4.05 6.47 -1.91
CA GLY A 143 -4.56 6.96 -0.62
C GLY A 143 -4.60 8.48 -0.55
N ARG A 144 -3.54 9.16 -1.00
CA ARG A 144 -3.50 10.63 -1.06
C ARG A 144 -4.56 11.17 -2.01
N ARG A 145 -4.67 10.64 -3.23
CA ARG A 145 -5.66 11.11 -4.21
C ARG A 145 -7.09 10.92 -3.70
N HIS A 146 -7.36 9.80 -3.03
CA HIS A 146 -8.65 9.56 -2.40
C HIS A 146 -8.96 10.61 -1.33
N GLN A 147 -8.01 10.87 -0.42
CA GLN A 147 -8.14 11.91 0.61
C GLN A 147 -8.38 13.31 0.00
N GLN A 148 -7.72 13.63 -1.11
CA GLN A 148 -7.93 14.89 -1.82
C GLN A 148 -9.35 15.03 -2.35
N VAL A 149 -9.90 13.96 -2.93
CA VAL A 149 -11.28 13.95 -3.44
C VAL A 149 -12.29 14.06 -2.30
N GLU A 150 -12.06 13.33 -1.20
CA GLU A 150 -12.91 13.39 -0.01
C GLU A 150 -12.92 14.78 0.63
N ALA A 151 -11.78 15.48 0.65
CA ALA A 151 -11.67 16.83 1.19
C ALA A 151 -12.53 17.88 0.43
N LEU A 152 -12.87 17.61 -0.84
CA LEU A 152 -13.68 18.53 -1.65
C LEU A 152 -15.19 18.38 -1.40
N GLY A 153 -15.66 17.22 -0.90
CA GLY A 153 -17.08 16.97 -0.63
C GLY A 153 -17.70 17.96 0.37
N PRO A 154 -17.06 18.23 1.52
CA PRO A 154 -17.53 19.21 2.50
C PRO A 154 -17.76 20.61 1.93
N ILE A 155 -16.95 21.06 0.97
CA ILE A 155 -17.10 22.39 0.36
C ILE A 155 -18.47 22.53 -0.31
N TRP A 156 -18.90 21.53 -1.07
CA TRP A 156 -20.18 21.59 -1.77
C TRP A 156 -21.36 21.55 -0.83
N THR A 157 -21.23 20.75 0.24
CA THR A 157 -22.23 20.71 1.30
C THR A 157 -22.34 22.07 1.97
N ALA A 158 -21.21 22.70 2.29
CA ALA A 158 -21.19 24.02 2.91
C ALA A 158 -21.76 25.11 1.98
N ILE A 159 -21.38 25.14 0.70
CA ILE A 159 -21.93 26.11 -0.28
C ILE A 159 -23.44 25.91 -0.44
N ALA A 160 -23.92 24.67 -0.54
CA ALA A 160 -25.35 24.38 -0.62
C ALA A 160 -26.10 24.85 0.64
N THR A 161 -25.51 24.67 1.83
CA THR A 161 -26.12 25.12 3.10
C THR A 161 -26.23 26.64 3.20
N LEU A 162 -25.44 27.40 2.44
CA LEU A 162 -25.54 28.86 2.38
C LEU A 162 -26.71 29.35 1.53
N GLU A 163 -27.26 28.52 0.64
CA GLU A 163 -28.18 28.99 -0.40
C GLU A 163 -29.46 29.61 0.15
N VAL A 164 -30.15 28.89 1.04
CA VAL A 164 -31.42 29.34 1.64
C VAL A 164 -31.19 30.54 2.58
N PRO A 165 -30.22 30.48 3.52
CA PRO A 165 -29.93 31.61 4.40
C PRO A 165 -29.47 32.87 3.64
N ALA A 166 -28.70 32.74 2.57
CA ALA A 166 -28.32 33.87 1.73
C ALA A 166 -29.53 34.53 1.07
N THR A 167 -30.49 33.73 0.60
CA THR A 167 -31.74 34.25 0.03
C THR A 167 -32.62 34.92 1.08
N ASN A 168 -32.71 34.37 2.29
CA ASN A 168 -33.41 35.01 3.41
C ASN A 168 -32.78 36.37 3.77
N LEU A 169 -31.45 36.42 3.83
CA LEU A 169 -30.71 37.64 4.09
C LEU A 169 -30.94 38.68 2.98
N GLU A 170 -30.96 38.26 1.71
CA GLU A 170 -31.30 39.13 0.59
C GLU A 170 -32.72 39.71 0.70
N MET A 171 -33.70 38.88 1.05
CA MET A 171 -35.08 39.34 1.26
C MET A 171 -35.18 40.34 2.42
N ALA A 172 -34.50 40.08 3.53
CA ALA A 172 -34.45 41.00 4.67
C ALA A 172 -33.81 42.35 4.29
N MET A 173 -32.72 42.34 3.50
CA MET A 173 -32.11 43.57 2.99
C MET A 173 -33.07 44.35 2.07
N ARG A 174 -33.82 43.66 1.20
CA ARG A 174 -34.84 44.28 0.34
C ARG A 174 -35.98 44.89 1.16
N ALA A 175 -36.40 44.24 2.24
CA ALA A 175 -37.42 44.77 3.14
C ALA A 175 -36.95 46.07 3.82
N VAL A 176 -35.72 46.10 4.33
CA VAL A 176 -35.10 47.32 4.89
C VAL A 176 -35.03 48.43 3.83
N GLN A 177 -34.56 48.12 2.62
CA GLN A 177 -34.47 49.09 1.52
C GLN A 177 -35.85 49.67 1.16
N TRP A 178 -36.87 48.81 1.06
CA TRP A 178 -38.24 49.25 0.77
C TRP A 178 -38.78 50.18 1.86
N ARG A 179 -38.62 49.82 3.14
CA ARG A 179 -39.04 50.66 4.28
C ARG A 179 -38.31 52.00 4.32
N GLN A 180 -37.02 52.02 3.99
CA GLN A 180 -36.26 53.28 3.87
C GLN A 180 -36.80 54.17 2.76
N ASN A 181 -37.14 53.59 1.61
CA ASN A 181 -37.74 54.33 0.50
C ASN A 181 -39.13 54.88 0.86
N GLU A 182 -39.92 54.15 1.65
CA GLU A 182 -41.19 54.66 2.19
C GLU A 182 -40.96 55.81 3.18
N LEU A 183 -39.96 55.71 4.06
CA LEU A 183 -39.65 56.76 5.04
C LEU A 183 -39.38 58.12 4.37
N ILE A 184 -38.68 58.13 3.22
CA ILE A 184 -38.35 59.34 2.46
C ILE A 184 -39.60 60.10 1.99
N LYS A 185 -40.76 59.43 1.87
CA LYS A 185 -42.01 60.07 1.44
C LYS A 185 -42.67 60.92 2.53
N TYR A 186 -42.30 60.72 3.80
CA TYR A 186 -42.91 61.41 4.94
C TYR A 186 -42.05 62.58 5.39
N ASN A 187 -42.70 63.69 5.76
CA ASN A 187 -41.99 64.86 6.28
C ASN A 187 -41.38 64.57 7.66
N PRO A 188 -40.11 64.92 7.90
CA PRO A 188 -39.49 64.81 9.21
C PRO A 188 -40.31 65.53 10.29
N GLY A 189 -40.50 64.89 11.44
CA GLY A 189 -41.24 65.44 12.59
C GLY A 189 -42.74 65.12 12.63
N THR A 190 -43.28 64.46 11.60
CA THR A 190 -44.66 63.98 11.59
C THR A 190 -44.81 62.66 12.37
N PRO A 191 -45.98 62.35 12.96
CA PRO A 191 -46.27 61.04 13.54
C PRO A 191 -46.05 59.89 12.56
N GLU A 192 -46.40 60.08 11.28
CA GLU A 192 -46.21 59.11 10.22
C GLU A 192 -44.73 58.81 9.96
N HIS A 193 -43.89 59.84 9.92
CA HIS A 193 -42.43 59.67 9.83
C HIS A 193 -41.87 58.95 11.06
N ALA A 194 -42.38 59.22 12.26
CA ALA A 194 -41.94 58.53 13.48
C ALA A 194 -42.26 57.02 13.43
N THR A 195 -43.46 56.66 12.99
CA THR A 195 -43.89 55.27 12.79
C THR A 195 -43.06 54.58 11.70
N ALA A 196 -42.93 55.18 10.51
CA ALA A 196 -42.13 54.61 9.43
C ALA A 196 -40.66 54.42 9.83
N ASN A 197 -40.09 55.36 10.59
CA ASN A 197 -38.72 55.24 11.09
C ASN A 197 -38.60 54.07 12.09
N ALA A 198 -39.60 53.85 12.95
CA ALA A 198 -39.65 52.72 13.88
C ALA A 198 -39.64 51.37 13.14
N GLU A 199 -40.45 51.24 12.08
CA GLU A 199 -40.49 50.04 11.23
C GLU A 199 -39.15 49.77 10.52
N VAL A 200 -38.45 50.82 10.07
CA VAL A 200 -37.09 50.69 9.53
C VAL A 200 -36.13 50.16 10.60
N LYS A 201 -36.24 50.62 11.86
CA LYS A 201 -35.40 50.10 12.96
C LYS A 201 -35.68 48.63 13.23
N GLU A 202 -36.95 48.26 13.24
CA GLU A 202 -37.39 46.88 13.44
C GLU A 202 -36.86 45.96 12.35
N SER A 203 -37.05 46.33 11.08
CA SER A 203 -36.54 45.58 9.92
C SER A 203 -35.01 45.44 9.97
N ALA A 204 -34.30 46.50 10.38
CA ALA A 204 -32.84 46.45 10.54
C ALA A 204 -32.39 45.53 11.70
N ASN A 205 -33.19 45.44 12.77
CA ASN A 205 -32.93 44.51 13.88
C ASN A 205 -33.19 43.05 13.48
N GLU A 206 -34.24 42.80 12.70
CA GLU A 206 -34.49 41.47 12.10
C GLU A 206 -33.34 41.07 11.17
N LEU A 207 -32.92 41.97 10.27
CA LEU A 207 -31.75 41.73 9.41
C LEU A 207 -30.49 41.43 10.22
N ARG A 208 -30.27 42.11 11.35
CA ARG A 208 -29.14 41.81 12.24
C ARG A 208 -29.21 40.39 12.81
N ARG A 209 -30.40 39.90 13.17
CA ARG A 209 -30.59 38.52 13.64
C ARG A 209 -30.32 37.51 12.53
N GLU A 210 -30.82 37.77 11.32
CA GLU A 210 -30.53 36.93 10.15
C GLU A 210 -29.02 36.88 9.85
N LEU A 211 -28.33 38.02 9.92
CA LEU A 211 -26.88 38.08 9.73
C LEU A 211 -26.12 37.30 10.81
N GLN A 212 -26.56 37.36 12.07
CA GLN A 212 -25.98 36.57 13.17
C GLN A 212 -26.16 35.07 12.94
N ASN A 213 -27.31 34.63 12.43
CA ASN A 213 -27.57 33.23 12.08
C ASN A 213 -26.76 32.79 10.85
N PHE A 214 -26.47 33.71 9.94
CA PHE A 214 -25.72 33.43 8.71
C PHE A 214 -24.20 33.33 8.93
N ALA A 215 -23.66 34.12 9.86
CA ALA A 215 -22.23 34.15 10.19
C ALA A 215 -21.58 32.78 10.46
N PRO A 216 -22.14 31.88 11.30
CA PRO A 216 -21.54 30.56 11.53
C PRO A 216 -21.51 29.68 10.27
N LEU A 217 -22.46 29.86 9.35
CA LEU A 217 -22.49 29.10 8.10
C LEU A 217 -21.39 29.56 7.14
N ILE A 218 -21.15 30.88 7.06
CA ILE A 218 -19.99 31.42 6.32
C ILE A 218 -18.70 30.84 6.88
N MET A 219 -18.55 30.83 8.21
CA MET A 219 -17.36 30.31 8.86
C MET A 219 -17.17 28.82 8.58
N ALA A 220 -18.24 28.01 8.64
CA ALA A 220 -18.19 26.59 8.29
C ALA A 220 -17.76 26.37 6.82
N ALA A 221 -18.27 27.19 5.90
CA ALA A 221 -17.84 27.15 4.50
C ALA A 221 -16.36 27.52 4.35
N GLU A 222 -15.89 28.56 5.02
CA GLU A 222 -14.48 28.98 5.00
C GLU A 222 -13.55 27.87 5.53
N ILE A 223 -13.90 27.24 6.65
CA ILE A 223 -13.14 26.11 7.22
C ILE A 223 -13.05 24.94 6.23
N SER A 224 -14.15 24.64 5.51
CA SER A 224 -14.14 23.58 4.50
C SER A 224 -13.17 23.86 3.35
N PHE A 225 -13.03 25.13 2.93
CA PHE A 225 -12.03 25.54 1.95
C PHE A 225 -10.61 25.42 2.50
N THR A 226 -10.36 25.87 3.73
CA THR A 226 -9.04 25.78 4.36
C THR A 226 -8.56 24.33 4.44
N SER A 227 -9.42 23.41 4.86
CA SER A 227 -9.06 21.98 4.93
C SER A 227 -8.68 21.41 3.57
N ALA A 228 -9.42 21.74 2.51
CA ALA A 228 -9.13 21.26 1.17
C ALA A 228 -7.84 21.87 0.61
N LEU A 229 -7.61 23.17 0.81
CA LEU A 229 -6.40 23.87 0.35
C LEU A 229 -5.12 23.33 0.99
N MET A 230 -5.20 22.73 2.18
CA MET A 230 -4.07 22.08 2.83
C MET A 230 -3.77 20.67 2.31
N LEU A 231 -4.76 19.98 1.73
CA LEU A 231 -4.66 18.57 1.34
C LEU A 231 -4.47 18.38 -0.17
N VAL A 232 -5.05 19.25 -0.99
CA VAL A 232 -5.03 19.14 -2.45
C VAL A 232 -3.73 19.74 -3.00
N ASP A 233 -2.89 18.89 -3.58
CA ASP A 233 -1.62 19.28 -4.21
C ASP A 233 -1.67 19.22 -5.76
N GLU A 234 -2.70 18.60 -6.35
CA GLU A 234 -2.79 18.45 -7.78
C GLU A 234 -3.03 19.83 -8.47
N PRO A 235 -2.17 20.24 -9.42
CA PRO A 235 -2.16 21.63 -9.91
C PRO A 235 -3.47 22.12 -10.52
N ASN A 236 -4.16 21.30 -11.32
CA ASN A 236 -5.39 21.76 -11.98
C ASN A 236 -6.55 21.88 -10.99
N THR A 237 -6.67 20.91 -10.07
CA THR A 237 -7.67 20.89 -9.01
C THR A 237 -7.42 22.04 -8.04
N LEU A 238 -6.16 22.28 -7.64
CA LEU A 238 -5.77 23.39 -6.79
C LEU A 238 -6.13 24.73 -7.43
N GLN A 239 -5.83 24.94 -8.71
CA GLN A 239 -6.21 26.17 -9.41
C GLN A 239 -7.74 26.39 -9.40
N THR A 240 -8.53 25.34 -9.64
CA THR A 240 -10.00 25.44 -9.59
C THR A 240 -10.51 25.66 -8.16
N LEU A 241 -9.82 25.13 -7.15
CA LEU A 241 -10.11 25.31 -5.73
C LEU A 241 -9.85 26.75 -5.28
N GLU A 242 -8.72 27.32 -5.66
CA GLU A 242 -8.40 28.72 -5.42
C GLU A 242 -9.41 29.66 -6.10
N ALA A 243 -9.77 29.38 -7.36
CA ALA A 243 -10.80 30.15 -8.06
C ALA A 243 -12.17 30.07 -7.35
N SER A 244 -12.54 28.88 -6.86
CA SER A 244 -13.77 28.68 -6.07
C SER A 244 -13.75 29.45 -4.75
N TYR A 245 -12.61 29.42 -4.05
CA TYR A 245 -12.41 30.18 -2.83
C TYR A 245 -12.44 31.70 -3.08
N GLY A 246 -11.86 32.16 -4.19
CA GLY A 246 -11.97 33.54 -4.67
C GLY A 246 -13.43 33.97 -4.91
N ALA A 247 -14.22 33.12 -5.56
CA ALA A 247 -15.66 33.38 -5.75
C ALA A 247 -16.43 33.42 -4.43
N PHE A 248 -16.12 32.52 -3.49
CA PHE A 248 -16.73 32.49 -2.15
C PHE A 248 -16.41 33.77 -1.36
N THR A 249 -15.13 34.17 -1.31
CA THR A 249 -14.71 35.38 -0.59
C THR A 249 -15.32 36.65 -1.20
N ALA A 250 -15.44 36.72 -2.52
CA ALA A 250 -16.16 37.80 -3.21
C ALA A 250 -17.64 37.85 -2.80
N PHE A 251 -18.34 36.70 -2.85
CA PHE A 251 -19.73 36.59 -2.41
C PHE A 251 -19.91 37.01 -0.95
N ARG A 252 -19.09 36.47 -0.04
CA ARG A 252 -19.06 36.84 1.39
C ARG A 252 -18.90 38.34 1.58
N LYS A 253 -17.94 38.96 0.88
CA LYS A 253 -17.66 40.39 1.00
C LYS A 253 -18.85 41.22 0.55
N VAL A 254 -19.46 40.91 -0.59
CA VAL A 254 -20.61 41.66 -1.11
C VAL A 254 -21.80 41.55 -0.15
N ILE A 255 -22.15 40.34 0.28
CA ILE A 255 -23.36 40.14 1.09
C ILE A 255 -23.24 40.74 2.49
N ILE A 256 -22.09 40.60 3.17
CA ILE A 256 -21.86 41.21 4.48
C ILE A 256 -21.83 42.74 4.37
N THR A 257 -21.18 43.29 3.33
CA THR A 257 -21.11 44.74 3.12
C THR A 257 -22.51 45.33 2.89
N ALA A 258 -23.32 44.69 2.06
CA ALA A 258 -24.71 45.10 1.81
C ALA A 258 -25.55 45.02 3.10
N ALA A 259 -25.41 43.94 3.88
CA ALA A 259 -26.14 43.77 5.13
C ALA A 259 -25.75 44.84 6.18
N ASN A 260 -24.45 45.12 6.34
CA ASN A 260 -23.98 46.15 7.27
C ASN A 260 -24.48 47.55 6.87
N ARG A 261 -24.41 47.91 5.57
CA ARG A 261 -24.97 49.17 5.08
C ARG A 261 -26.47 49.29 5.35
N ALA A 262 -27.22 48.21 5.14
CA ALA A 262 -28.65 48.16 5.43
C ALA A 262 -28.95 48.37 6.92
N ILE A 263 -28.19 47.71 7.80
CA ILE A 263 -28.28 47.85 9.26
C ILE A 263 -27.96 49.29 9.71
N GLU A 264 -26.94 49.90 9.10
CA GLU A 264 -26.52 51.29 9.35
C GLU A 264 -27.43 52.34 8.70
N ARG A 265 -28.48 51.89 8.00
CA ARG A 265 -29.44 52.72 7.26
C ARG A 265 -28.81 53.58 6.17
N GLN A 266 -27.74 53.08 5.55
CA GLN A 266 -27.11 53.68 4.39
C GLN A 266 -27.75 53.17 3.10
N THR A 267 -27.43 53.79 1.97
CA THR A 267 -27.85 53.33 0.66
C THR A 267 -27.27 51.94 0.36
N ILE A 268 -28.14 51.01 0.01
CA ILE A 268 -27.80 49.60 -0.19
C ILE A 268 -27.73 49.32 -1.70
N ASP A 269 -26.62 48.72 -2.14
CA ASP A 269 -26.49 48.16 -3.49
C ASP A 269 -26.60 46.64 -3.43
N LEU A 270 -27.69 46.10 -3.97
CA LEU A 270 -27.96 44.66 -4.03
C LEU A 270 -27.57 44.04 -5.39
N SER A 271 -27.17 44.86 -6.36
CA SER A 271 -26.92 44.41 -7.74
C SER A 271 -25.77 43.40 -7.83
N GLY A 272 -24.80 43.48 -6.92
CA GLY A 272 -23.64 42.59 -6.87
C GLY A 272 -23.91 41.20 -6.27
N ILE A 273 -25.01 41.00 -5.54
CA ILE A 273 -25.26 39.74 -4.81
C ILE A 273 -25.53 38.59 -5.78
N LYS A 274 -26.46 38.78 -6.73
CA LYS A 274 -26.85 37.74 -7.69
C LYS A 274 -25.68 37.31 -8.61
N PRO A 275 -24.88 38.23 -9.19
CA PRO A 275 -23.67 37.85 -9.92
C PRO A 275 -22.67 37.08 -9.07
N ALA A 276 -22.41 37.51 -7.83
CA ALA A 276 -21.46 36.82 -6.95
C ALA A 276 -21.95 35.41 -6.56
N LYS A 277 -23.24 35.25 -6.26
CA LYS A 277 -23.87 33.94 -6.01
C LYS A 277 -23.78 33.04 -7.24
N THR A 278 -24.04 33.58 -8.43
CA THR A 278 -23.95 32.84 -9.70
C THR A 278 -22.52 32.41 -10.00
N ALA A 279 -21.54 33.29 -9.77
CA ALA A 279 -20.12 32.98 -9.93
C ALA A 279 -19.69 31.85 -8.99
N LEU A 280 -20.07 31.91 -7.71
CA LEU A 280 -19.80 30.85 -6.74
C LEU A 280 -20.43 29.52 -7.14
N ASN A 281 -21.72 29.51 -7.48
CA ASN A 281 -22.40 28.27 -7.91
C ASN A 281 -21.82 27.70 -9.21
N GLY A 282 -21.32 28.58 -10.09
CA GLY A 282 -20.68 28.22 -11.35
C GLY A 282 -19.36 27.48 -11.21
N THR A 283 -18.69 27.53 -10.05
CA THR A 283 -17.37 26.90 -9.88
C THR A 283 -17.43 25.39 -9.64
N ARG A 284 -18.63 24.85 -9.32
CA ARG A 284 -18.83 23.41 -9.09
C ARG A 284 -18.48 22.55 -10.31
N ALA A 285 -19.00 22.91 -11.49
CA ALA A 285 -18.80 22.09 -12.69
C ALA A 285 -17.32 22.03 -13.13
N PRO A 286 -16.57 23.15 -13.19
CA PRO A 286 -15.13 23.13 -13.45
C PRO A 286 -14.35 22.27 -12.45
N MET A 287 -14.62 22.38 -11.14
CA MET A 287 -13.93 21.57 -10.15
C MET A 287 -14.23 20.08 -10.32
N VAL A 288 -15.51 19.70 -10.46
CA VAL A 288 -15.89 18.29 -10.67
C VAL A 288 -15.22 17.73 -11.93
N LYS A 289 -15.09 18.55 -12.98
CA LYS A 289 -14.35 18.17 -14.19
C LYS A 289 -12.85 17.97 -13.91
N ALA A 290 -12.21 18.86 -13.17
CA ALA A 290 -10.79 18.75 -12.79
C ALA A 290 -10.54 17.48 -11.95
N VAL A 291 -11.37 17.25 -10.93
CA VAL A 291 -11.30 16.06 -10.07
C VAL A 291 -11.51 14.78 -10.88
N ARG A 292 -12.50 14.76 -11.78
CA ARG A 292 -12.72 13.59 -12.66
C ARG A 292 -11.53 13.35 -13.58
N ALA A 293 -10.95 14.41 -14.16
CA ALA A 293 -9.76 14.28 -14.99
C ALA A 293 -8.59 13.65 -14.19
N HIS A 294 -8.38 14.13 -12.97
CA HIS A 294 -7.39 13.57 -12.03
C HIS A 294 -7.66 12.09 -11.71
N LEU A 295 -8.92 11.73 -11.44
CA LEU A 295 -9.32 10.34 -11.20
C LEU A 295 -9.18 9.46 -12.45
N THR A 296 -9.46 9.95 -13.66
CA THR A 296 -9.32 9.16 -14.90
C THR A 296 -7.86 8.88 -15.28
N GLN A 297 -6.93 9.74 -14.87
CA GLN A 297 -5.49 9.47 -15.01
C GLN A 297 -5.01 8.42 -13.99
N SER A 298 -5.83 8.11 -12.99
CA SER A 298 -5.58 7.02 -12.05
C SER A 298 -6.00 5.74 -12.74
N ARG A 299 -5.09 4.77 -12.90
CA ARG A 299 -5.48 3.41 -13.28
C ARG A 299 -6.61 2.97 -12.34
N PRO A 300 -7.71 2.38 -12.84
CA PRO A 300 -8.73 1.84 -11.97
C PRO A 300 -8.05 0.92 -10.96
N LEU A 301 -8.42 1.08 -9.68
CA LEU A 301 -8.17 0.08 -8.64
C LEU A 301 -8.85 -1.20 -9.13
N ARG A 302 -8.08 -2.01 -9.85
CA ARG A 302 -8.41 -3.23 -10.59
C ARG A 302 -9.88 -3.69 -10.57
N LEU A 303 -10.46 -3.84 -11.78
CA LEU A 303 -11.26 -5.02 -12.07
C LEU A 303 -10.37 -6.23 -11.73
N PHE A 304 -10.63 -6.86 -10.59
CA PHE A 304 -10.07 -8.16 -10.27
C PHE A 304 -10.82 -9.17 -11.14
N ASP A 305 -10.16 -9.66 -12.17
CA ASP A 305 -10.39 -11.02 -12.70
C ASP A 305 -9.34 -11.95 -12.08
#